data_AF-A0A661HGL6-F1
#
_entry.id   AF-A0A661HGL6-F1
#
_cell.length_a   1.000
_cell.length_b   1.000
_cell.length_c   1.000
_cell.angle_alpha   90.00
_cell.angle_beta   90.00
_cell.angle_gamma   90.00
#
_symmetry.space_group_name_H-M   'P 1'
#
loop_
_entity.id
_entity.type
_entity.pdbx_description
1 polymer ?
#
loop_
_entity_poly.entity_id
_entity_poly.type
_entity_poly.pdbx_seq_one_letter_code
_entity_poly.pdbx_strand_id
1 'polypeptide(L)'
;MAKGDSLKRYKNEQKAQTRKRIEGAIETLKSTQGDKKITVSQVATLSGITRASIYANYQDLLERLKSPTDRSSLKVQNNVKDKDEVISRLREENKDLREANQKLMDQVVALRKLLNQ
;
A
#
# COMPACT_ATOMS: atom_id res chain seq x y z
N MET A 1 25.15 43.57 4.84
CA MET A 1 25.06 42.09 4.78
C MET A 1 23.67 41.66 5.21
N ALA A 2 22.88 41.07 4.30
CA ALA A 2 21.45 40.83 4.50
C ALA A 2 21.19 39.65 5.46
N LYS A 3 20.45 39.90 6.54
CA LYS A 3 20.10 38.91 7.59
C LYS A 3 19.47 37.62 7.03
N GLY A 4 18.86 37.68 5.85
CA GLY A 4 18.20 36.53 5.19
C GLY A 4 19.14 35.40 4.72
N ASP A 5 20.38 35.70 4.34
CA ASP A 5 21.29 34.67 3.83
C ASP A 5 21.83 33.76 4.94
N SER A 6 22.08 34.33 6.12
CA SER A 6 22.52 33.57 7.30
C SER A 6 21.46 32.55 7.75
N LEU A 7 20.18 32.94 7.72
CA LEU A 7 19.06 32.09 8.12
C LEU A 7 18.83 30.93 7.13
N LYS A 8 18.97 31.20 5.83
CA LYS A 8 18.88 30.17 4.78
C LYS A 8 20.01 29.14 4.91
N ARG A 9 21.24 29.60 5.13
CA ARG A 9 22.41 28.71 5.34
C ARG A 9 22.20 27.81 6.56
N TYR A 10 21.78 28.37 7.68
CA TYR A 10 21.50 27.60 8.90
C TYR A 10 20.42 26.52 8.70
N LYS A 11 19.32 26.86 8.01
CA LYS A 11 18.26 25.88 7.71
C LYS A 11 18.77 24.74 6.81
N ASN A 12 19.60 25.05 5.82
CA ASN A 12 20.18 24.05 4.93
C ASN A 12 21.16 23.14 5.68
N GLU A 13 21.97 23.70 6.56
CA GLU A 13 22.90 22.95 7.40
C GLU A 13 22.17 22.02 8.37
N GLN A 14 21.08 22.49 9.00
CA GLN A 14 20.24 21.65 9.85
C GLN A 14 19.58 20.51 9.08
N LYS A 15 19.11 20.76 7.85
CA LYS A 15 18.56 19.72 6.98
C LYS A 15 19.62 18.67 6.61
N ALA A 16 20.84 19.11 6.29
CA ALA A 16 21.95 18.22 5.96
C ALA A 16 22.38 17.38 7.17
N GLN A 17 22.46 17.98 8.35
CA GLN A 17 22.77 17.27 9.60
C GLN A 17 21.71 16.23 9.92
N THR A 18 20.43 16.58 9.78
CA THR A 18 19.31 15.65 9.97
C THR A 18 19.38 14.49 8.97
N ARG A 19 19.69 14.78 7.70
CA ARG A 19 19.88 13.76 6.67
C ARG A 19 20.98 12.77 7.05
N LYS A 20 22.14 13.25 7.48
CA LYS A 20 23.26 12.42 7.92
C LYS A 20 22.89 11.51 9.09
N ARG A 21 22.11 12.00 10.06
CA ARG A 21 21.62 11.17 11.18
C ARG A 21 20.72 10.05 10.71
N ILE A 22 19.80 10.33 9.77
CA ILE A 22 18.92 9.31 9.20
C ILE A 22 19.73 8.29 8.40
N GLU A 23 20.69 8.73 7.58
CA GLU A 23 21.55 7.82 6.80
C GLU A 23 22.38 6.90 7.72
N GLY A 24 23.04 7.46 8.73
CA GLY A 24 23.80 6.68 9.71
C GLY A 24 22.92 5.70 10.49
N ALA A 25 21.67 6.07 10.78
CA ALA A 25 20.72 5.17 11.42
C ALA A 25 20.34 3.99 10.51
N ILE A 26 20.12 4.26 9.22
CA ILE A 26 19.83 3.20 8.24
C ILE A 26 21.01 2.25 8.11
N GLU A 27 22.24 2.76 8.01
CA GLU A 27 23.45 1.94 7.92
C GLU A 27 23.67 1.10 9.17
N THR A 28 23.48 1.68 10.34
CA THR A 28 23.60 0.96 11.62
C THR A 28 22.57 -0.17 11.67
N LEU A 29 21.31 0.10 11.31
CA LEU A 29 20.26 -0.92 11.30
C LEU A 29 20.54 -2.02 10.27
N LYS A 30 21.09 -1.70 9.10
CA LYS A 30 21.54 -2.70 8.11
C LYS A 30 22.64 -3.58 8.66
N SER A 31 23.65 -2.99 9.31
CA SER A 31 24.76 -3.74 9.90
C SER A 31 24.35 -4.61 11.08
N THR A 32 23.42 -4.14 11.92
CA THR A 32 22.97 -4.87 13.12
C THR A 32 21.92 -5.93 12.81
N GLN A 33 21.00 -5.66 11.89
CA GLN A 33 19.85 -6.56 11.62
C GLN A 33 20.05 -7.45 10.38
N GLY A 34 21.08 -7.21 9.57
CA GLY A 34 21.37 -7.96 8.35
C GLY A 34 20.23 -7.86 7.35
N ASP A 35 19.72 -9.01 6.89
CA ASP A 35 18.65 -9.11 5.89
C ASP A 35 17.23 -8.90 6.45
N LYS A 36 17.08 -8.63 7.75
CA LYS A 36 15.77 -8.38 8.33
C LYS A 36 15.19 -7.06 7.81
N LYS A 37 13.87 -7.04 7.64
CA LYS A 37 13.14 -5.85 7.18
C LYS A 37 13.30 -4.70 8.17
N ILE A 38 13.94 -3.63 7.72
CA ILE A 38 14.09 -2.38 8.48
C ILE A 38 12.83 -1.55 8.29
N THR A 39 12.21 -1.15 9.39
CA THR A 39 11.00 -0.33 9.39
C THR A 39 11.33 1.15 9.61
N VAL A 40 10.47 2.02 9.08
CA VAL A 40 10.60 3.48 9.27
C VAL A 40 10.51 3.87 10.76
N SER A 41 9.75 3.11 11.56
CA SER A 41 9.69 3.30 13.01
C SER A 41 11.05 3.08 13.68
N GLN A 42 11.80 2.05 13.29
CA GLN A 42 13.13 1.79 13.84
C GLN A 42 14.12 2.89 13.47
N VAL A 43 14.09 3.35 12.22
CA VAL A 43 14.92 4.47 11.75
C VAL A 43 14.58 5.76 12.51
N ALA A 44 13.29 6.03 12.73
CA ALA A 44 12.82 7.18 13.50
C ALA A 44 13.33 7.16 14.95
N THR A 45 13.21 6.02 15.63
CA THR A 45 13.69 5.85 17.01
C THR A 45 15.20 6.05 17.10
N LEU A 46 15.97 5.47 16.17
CA LEU A 46 17.43 5.52 16.22
C LEU A 46 18.00 6.89 15.82
N SER A 47 17.36 7.58 14.87
CA SER A 47 17.78 8.92 14.42
C SER A 47 17.24 10.08 15.27
N GLY A 48 16.29 9.82 16.17
CA GLY A 48 15.60 10.83 16.97
C GLY A 48 14.68 11.75 16.15
N ILE A 49 14.24 11.31 14.97
CA ILE A 49 13.39 12.07 14.06
C ILE A 49 12.01 11.44 13.99
N THR A 50 10.96 12.27 13.98
CA THR A 50 9.59 11.77 13.88
C THR A 50 9.33 11.12 12.52
N ARG A 51 8.52 10.05 12.50
CA ARG A 51 8.11 9.38 11.26
C ARG A 51 7.51 10.36 10.25
N ALA A 52 6.67 11.28 10.71
CA ALA A 52 6.04 12.30 9.86
C ALA A 52 7.09 13.18 9.15
N SER A 53 8.14 13.60 9.86
CA SER A 53 9.22 14.39 9.26
C SER A 53 10.00 13.61 8.20
N ILE A 54 10.24 12.32 8.44
CA ILE A 54 10.91 11.43 7.49
C ILE A 54 10.08 11.29 6.20
N TYR A 55 8.78 10.98 6.32
CA TYR A 55 7.91 10.85 5.14
C TYR A 55 7.74 12.16 4.37
N ALA A 56 7.71 13.30 5.07
CA ALA A 56 7.51 14.60 4.43
C ALA A 56 8.76 15.13 3.70
N ASN A 57 9.95 14.89 4.24
CA ASN A 57 11.18 15.58 3.79
C ASN A 57 12.31 14.66 3.31
N TYR A 58 12.24 13.36 3.58
CA TYR A 58 13.34 12.40 3.39
C TYR A 58 12.87 11.08 2.75
N GLN A 59 11.88 11.16 1.86
CA GLN A 59 11.29 10.01 1.18
C GLN A 59 12.31 9.24 0.32
N ASP A 60 13.31 9.94 -0.23
CA ASP A 60 14.42 9.37 -1.00
C ASP A 60 15.23 8.36 -0.17
N LEU A 61 15.42 8.62 1.13
CA LEU A 61 16.13 7.72 2.03
C LEU A 61 15.33 6.45 2.33
N LEU A 62 13.99 6.53 2.27
CA LEU A 62 13.12 5.37 2.49
C LEU A 62 13.15 4.39 1.31
N GLU A 63 13.47 4.84 0.11
CA GLU A 63 13.65 3.94 -1.03
C GLU A 63 14.82 2.99 -0.82
N ARG A 64 15.86 3.42 -0.08
CA ARG A 64 17.01 2.58 0.30
C ARG A 64 16.67 1.49 1.33
N LEU A 65 15.49 1.56 1.94
CA LEU A 65 14.95 0.55 2.86
C LEU A 65 14.09 -0.50 2.14
N LYS A 66 13.55 -0.17 0.96
CA LYS A 66 12.73 -1.11 0.19
C LYS A 66 13.65 -2.23 -0.30
N SER A 67 13.41 -3.45 0.19
CA SER A 67 14.12 -4.61 -0.34
C SER A 67 13.67 -4.88 -1.79
N PRO A 68 14.48 -5.57 -2.61
CA PRO A 68 14.01 -6.08 -3.90
C PRO A 68 12.70 -6.87 -3.78
N THR A 69 12.50 -7.55 -2.64
CA THR A 69 11.30 -8.32 -2.28
C THR A 69 10.05 -7.46 -2.08
N ASP A 70 10.18 -6.20 -1.64
CA ASP A 70 9.03 -5.32 -1.42
C ASP A 70 8.33 -4.94 -2.74
N ARG A 71 8.98 -5.04 -3.91
CA ARG A 71 8.32 -4.91 -5.23
C ARG A 71 7.24 -5.98 -5.44
N SER A 72 7.34 -7.13 -4.77
CA SER A 72 6.32 -8.18 -4.82
C SER A 72 5.04 -7.77 -4.08
N SER A 73 5.16 -7.02 -2.97
CA SER A 73 4.00 -6.57 -2.17
C SER A 73 3.07 -5.61 -2.93
N LEU A 74 3.63 -4.75 -3.79
CA LEU A 74 2.86 -3.89 -4.70
C LEU A 74 2.10 -4.70 -5.77
N LYS A 75 2.66 -5.80 -6.28
CA LYS A 75 1.94 -6.71 -7.19
C LYS A 75 0.79 -7.44 -6.50
N VAL A 76 0.96 -7.81 -5.22
CA VAL A 76 -0.10 -8.45 -4.45
C VAL A 76 -1.30 -7.51 -4.25
N GLN A 77 -1.07 -6.23 -3.99
CA GLN A 77 -2.15 -5.26 -3.77
C GLN A 77 -3.00 -4.99 -5.02
N ASN A 78 -2.39 -4.96 -6.21
CA ASN A 78 -3.11 -4.84 -7.47
C ASN A 78 -3.93 -6.10 -7.79
N ASN A 79 -3.36 -7.29 -7.54
CA ASN A 79 -4.08 -8.55 -7.71
C ASN A 79 -5.32 -8.69 -6.80
N VAL A 80 -5.37 -8.02 -5.65
CA VAL A 80 -6.55 -8.04 -4.77
C VAL A 80 -7.69 -7.21 -5.37
N LYS A 81 -7.39 -6.01 -5.89
CA LYS A 81 -8.39 -5.16 -6.56
C LYS A 81 -8.99 -5.85 -7.79
N ASP A 82 -8.15 -6.46 -8.61
CA ASP A 82 -8.61 -7.18 -9.81
C ASP A 82 -9.54 -8.35 -9.46
N LYS A 83 -9.25 -9.05 -8.34
CA LYS A 83 -10.11 -10.14 -7.85
C LYS A 83 -11.43 -9.64 -7.28
N ASP A 84 -11.46 -8.50 -6.59
CA ASP A 84 -12.68 -7.92 -6.04
C ASP A 84 -13.66 -7.48 -7.15
N GLU A 85 -13.14 -6.97 -8.27
CA GLU A 85 -13.95 -6.65 -9.46
C GLU A 85 -14.53 -7.91 -10.11
N VAL A 86 -13.74 -8.98 -10.23
CA VAL A 86 -14.20 -10.27 -10.78
C VAL A 86 -15.26 -10.90 -9.89
N ILE A 87 -15.07 -10.88 -8.56
CA ILE A 87 -16.05 -11.39 -7.60
C ILE A 87 -17.36 -10.61 -7.69
N SER A 88 -17.30 -9.29 -7.86
CA SER A 88 -18.49 -8.45 -7.99
C SER A 88 -19.28 -8.80 -9.26
N ARG A 89 -18.60 -8.94 -10.41
CA ARG A 89 -19.24 -9.38 -11.66
C ARG A 89 -19.87 -10.78 -11.55
N LEU A 90 -19.13 -11.74 -11.00
CA LEU A 90 -19.63 -13.12 -10.83
C LEU A 90 -20.84 -13.20 -9.87
N ARG A 91 -20.95 -12.30 -8.89
CA ARG A 91 -22.11 -12.22 -8.01
C ARG A 91 -23.34 -11.69 -8.72
N GLU A 92 -23.16 -10.68 -9.56
CA GLU A 92 -24.24 -10.10 -10.37
C GLU A 92 -24.76 -11.13 -11.39
N GLU A 93 -23.86 -11.79 -12.12
CA GLU A 93 -24.22 -12.86 -13.06
C GLU A 93 -24.94 -14.03 -12.38
N ASN A 94 -24.50 -14.45 -11.19
CA ASN A 94 -25.20 -15.48 -10.43
C ASN A 94 -26.60 -15.06 -9.98
N LYS A 95 -26.81 -13.77 -9.70
CA LYS A 95 -28.12 -13.26 -9.33
C LYS A 95 -29.07 -13.33 -10.53
N ASP A 96 -28.62 -12.86 -11.68
CA ASP A 96 -29.41 -12.87 -12.92
C ASP A 96 -29.77 -14.29 -13.35
N LEU A 97 -28.82 -15.22 -13.27
CA LEU A 97 -29.05 -16.65 -13.56
C LEU A 97 -30.09 -17.27 -12.62
N ARG A 98 -30.10 -16.89 -11.34
CA ARG A 98 -31.11 -17.37 -10.39
C ARG A 98 -32.50 -16.84 -10.72
N GLU A 99 -32.61 -15.56 -11.08
CA GLU A 99 -33.88 -14.97 -11.48
C GLU A 99 -34.42 -15.58 -12.78
N ALA A 100 -33.55 -15.81 -13.76
CA ALA A 100 -33.91 -16.48 -15.01
C ALA A 100 -34.37 -17.93 -14.76
N ASN A 101 -33.64 -18.68 -13.95
CA ASN A 101 -34.01 -20.05 -13.59
C ASN A 101 -35.35 -20.11 -12.85
N GLN A 102 -35.63 -19.15 -11.97
CA GLN A 102 -36.91 -19.09 -11.27
C GLN A 102 -38.07 -18.88 -12.24
N LYS A 103 -37.94 -17.93 -13.19
CA LYS A 103 -38.96 -17.68 -14.22
C LYS A 103 -39.18 -18.93 -15.10
N LEU A 104 -38.11 -19.62 -15.45
CA LEU A 104 -38.18 -20.84 -16.26
C LEU A 104 -38.89 -21.96 -15.49
N MET A 105 -38.61 -22.08 -14.18
CA MET A 105 -39.31 -23.02 -13.28
C MET A 105 -40.82 -22.73 -13.25
N ASP A 106 -41.20 -21.46 -13.10
CA ASP A 106 -42.61 -21.05 -13.06
C ASP A 106 -43.33 -21.38 -14.38
N GLN A 107 -42.67 -21.17 -15.52
CA GLN A 107 -43.18 -21.55 -16.84
C GLN A 107 -43.35 -23.07 -16.98
N VAL A 108 -42.37 -23.86 -16.54
CA VAL A 108 -42.43 -25.33 -16.56
C VAL A 108 -43.59 -25.84 -15.69
N VAL A 109 -43.79 -25.26 -14.51
CA VAL A 109 -44.90 -25.61 -13.62
C VAL A 109 -46.25 -25.28 -14.26
N ALA A 110 -46.37 -24.10 -14.91
CA ALA A 110 -47.58 -23.71 -15.61
C ALA A 110 -47.91 -24.66 -16.77
N LEU A 111 -46.91 -25.01 -17.60
CA LEU A 111 -47.08 -25.96 -18.70
C LEU A 111 -47.47 -27.35 -18.21
N ARG A 112 -46.86 -27.84 -17.12
CA ARG A 112 -47.24 -29.14 -16.52
C ARG A 112 -48.69 -29.16 -16.04
N LYS A 113 -49.19 -28.04 -15.50
CA LYS A 113 -50.60 -27.94 -15.09
C LYS A 113 -51.56 -27.97 -16.28
N LEU A 114 -51.19 -27.35 -17.40
CA LEU A 114 -51.98 -27.36 -18.64
C LEU A 114 -52.00 -28.75 -19.33
N LEU A 115 -50.92 -29.53 -19.21
CA LEU A 115 -50.82 -30.88 -19.78
C LEU A 115 -51.52 -31.96 -18.93
N ASN A 116 -51.75 -31.70 -17.64
CA ASN A 116 -52.41 -32.62 -16.72
C ASN A 116 -53.91 -32.30 -16.51
N GLN A 117 -54.49 -31.41 -17.32
CA GLN A 117 -55.94 -31.22 -17.51
C GLN A 117 -56.41 -32.01 -18.72
#